data_AF-A0A0S7YP58-F1
#
_entry.id   AF-A0A0S7YP58-F1
#
_cell.length_a   1.000
_cell.length_b   1.000
_cell.length_c   1.000
_cell.angle_alpha   90.00
_cell.angle_beta   90.00
_cell.angle_gamma   90.00
#
_symmetry.space_group_name_H-M   'P 1'
#
loop_
_entity.id
_entity.type
_entity.pdbx_description
1 polymer ?
#
loop_
_entity_poly.entity_id
_entity_poly.type
_entity_poly.pdbx_seq_one_letter_code
_entity_poly.pdbx_strand_id
1 'polypeptide(L)'
;MKNTANISGSWIRDLILDFIATSPHNNLQNEAGDPAWDSALVGFASGADPIWQQYKEYVGAFHWTPWEVFNQHRPAAAASAEQLTVISWILPQRKMVRKANRRARKFPAEEWARVRIHG
;
A
#
# COMPACT_ATOMS: atom_id res chain seq x y z
N MET A 1 -3.00 -16.59 27.87
CA MET A 1 -2.29 -15.29 27.96
C MET A 1 -2.34 -14.65 26.59
N LYS A 2 -3.08 -13.54 26.43
CA LYS A 2 -3.08 -12.82 25.14
C LYS A 2 -1.77 -12.05 25.08
N ASN A 3 -0.90 -12.41 24.14
CA ASN A 3 0.33 -11.68 23.86
C ASN A 3 -0.08 -10.37 23.18
N THR A 4 -0.46 -9.36 23.96
CA THR A 4 -0.70 -8.01 23.45
C THR A 4 0.65 -7.38 23.17
N ALA A 5 1.27 -7.76 22.05
CA ALA A 5 2.29 -6.93 21.45
C ALA A 5 1.69 -5.52 21.35
N ASN A 6 2.39 -4.53 21.90
CA ASN A 6 1.96 -3.14 21.80
C ASN A 6 2.24 -2.68 20.36
N ILE A 7 1.31 -2.98 19.45
CA ILE A 7 1.44 -2.69 18.02
C ILE A 7 1.23 -1.17 17.86
N SER A 8 2.33 -0.44 17.69
CA SER A 8 2.29 0.99 17.41
C SER A 8 2.29 1.28 15.90
N GLY A 9 1.81 2.45 15.50
CA GLY A 9 1.88 2.89 14.11
C GLY A 9 3.32 3.02 13.60
N SER A 10 4.27 3.42 14.46
CA SER A 10 5.69 3.47 14.11
C SER A 10 6.24 2.07 13.83
N TRP A 11 5.92 1.09 14.69
CA TRP A 11 6.35 -0.28 14.49
C TRP A 11 5.81 -0.88 13.19
N ILE A 12 4.52 -0.65 12.87
CA ILE A 12 3.93 -1.08 11.59
C ILE A 12 4.65 -0.43 10.41
N ARG A 13 4.92 0.89 10.50
CA ARG A 13 5.64 1.61 9.45
C ARG A 13 7.02 1.00 9.21
N ASP A 14 7.80 0.82 10.27
CA ASP A 14 9.16 0.30 10.18
C ASP A 14 9.15 -1.14 9.63
N LEU A 15 8.22 -1.98 10.09
CA LEU A 15 8.01 -3.33 9.55
C LEU A 15 7.79 -3.31 8.02
N ILE A 16 6.96 -2.40 7.52
CA ILE A 16 6.67 -2.28 6.09
C ILE A 16 7.89 -1.76 5.33
N LEU A 17 8.57 -0.75 5.86
CA LEU A 17 9.76 -0.17 5.23
C LEU A 17 10.89 -1.20 5.14
N ASP A 18 11.15 -1.93 6.22
CA ASP A 18 12.15 -2.99 6.29
C ASP A 18 11.82 -4.10 5.31
N PHE A 19 10.55 -4.55 5.29
CA PHE A 19 10.11 -5.58 4.34
C PHE A 19 10.40 -5.18 2.89
N ILE A 20 10.07 -3.95 2.47
CA ILE A 20 10.33 -3.50 1.10
C ILE A 20 11.82 -3.31 0.81
N ALA A 21 12.60 -2.88 1.81
CA ALA A 21 14.04 -2.67 1.66
C ALA A 21 14.82 -3.99 1.55
N THR A 22 14.40 -5.04 2.27
CA THR A 22 15.18 -6.29 2.38
C THR A 22 14.56 -7.48 1.64
N SER A 23 13.32 -7.37 1.17
CA SER A 23 12.66 -8.47 0.48
C SER A 23 13.37 -8.80 -0.83
N PRO A 24 13.76 -10.07 -1.06
CA PRO A 24 14.32 -10.49 -2.34
C PRO A 24 13.30 -10.39 -3.49
N HIS A 25 12.01 -10.22 -3.17
CA HIS A 25 10.95 -10.04 -4.17
C HIS A 25 10.88 -8.62 -4.72
N ASN A 26 11.47 -7.62 -4.06
CA ASN A 26 11.58 -6.28 -4.63
C ASN A 26 12.74 -6.26 -5.65
N ASN A 27 12.50 -6.80 -6.84
CA ASN A 27 13.54 -7.03 -7.84
C ASN A 27 12.99 -6.92 -9.27
N LEU A 28 13.64 -6.14 -10.13
CA LEU A 28 13.28 -5.94 -11.54
C LEU A 28 13.55 -7.14 -12.45
N GLN A 29 14.26 -8.14 -11.95
CA GLN A 29 14.73 -9.30 -12.72
C GLN A 29 15.55 -8.88 -13.96
N ASN A 30 16.25 -7.75 -13.88
CA ASN A 30 17.27 -7.37 -14.86
C ASN A 30 18.63 -7.97 -14.46
N GLU A 31 19.63 -7.86 -15.33
CA GLU A 31 20.96 -8.42 -15.08
C GLU A 31 21.61 -7.90 -13.79
N ALA A 32 21.35 -6.63 -13.44
CA ALA A 32 21.87 -6.00 -12.24
C ALA A 32 21.09 -6.35 -10.95
N GLY A 33 19.92 -7.00 -11.06
CA GLY A 33 19.04 -7.28 -9.93
C GLY A 33 18.53 -6.03 -9.21
N ASP A 34 18.33 -4.93 -9.95
CA ASP A 34 17.88 -3.66 -9.40
C ASP A 34 16.52 -3.80 -8.70
N PRO A 35 16.28 -3.13 -7.56
CA PRO A 35 14.96 -3.11 -6.95
C PRO A 35 13.87 -2.54 -7.87
N ALA A 36 12.65 -3.11 -7.80
CA ALA A 36 11.49 -2.67 -8.59
C ALA A 36 10.88 -1.37 -8.07
N TRP A 37 10.87 -1.18 -6.75
CA TRP A 37 10.27 -0.04 -6.06
C TRP A 37 11.30 0.70 -5.21
N ASP A 38 11.12 2.01 -5.05
CA ASP A 38 11.83 2.78 -4.03
C ASP A 38 11.20 2.52 -2.65
N SER A 39 11.72 3.14 -1.58
CA SER A 39 11.15 3.04 -0.23
C SER A 39 9.65 3.32 -0.22
N ALA A 40 8.89 2.46 0.46
CA ALA A 40 7.44 2.62 0.56
C ALA A 40 7.07 3.91 1.30
N LEU A 41 5.92 4.47 0.94
CA LEU A 41 5.29 5.55 1.71
C LEU A 41 4.16 4.94 2.52
N VAL A 42 4.16 5.15 3.84
CA VAL A 42 3.17 4.54 4.76
C VAL A 42 2.38 5.62 5.50
N GLY A 43 1.06 5.59 5.33
CA GLY A 43 0.10 6.47 5.95
C GLY A 43 -0.94 5.70 6.78
N PHE A 44 -1.52 6.40 7.74
CA PHE A 44 -2.57 5.88 8.62
C PHE A 44 -3.73 6.85 8.60
N ALA A 45 -4.95 6.33 8.48
CA ALA A 45 -6.18 7.10 8.58
C ALA A 45 -7.12 6.45 9.60
N SER A 46 -7.92 7.28 10.28
CA SER A 46 -8.96 6.75 11.17
C SER A 46 -10.04 6.04 10.35
N GLY A 47 -10.61 4.97 10.87
CA GLY A 47 -11.81 4.36 10.30
C GLY A 47 -13.03 5.30 10.32
N ALA A 48 -13.00 6.33 11.17
CA ALA A 48 -14.00 7.39 11.25
C ALA A 48 -13.67 8.61 10.38
N ASP A 49 -12.64 8.57 9.54
CA ASP A 49 -12.30 9.68 8.65
C ASP A 49 -13.47 10.02 7.70
N PRO A 50 -13.89 11.30 7.60
CA PRO A 50 -14.99 11.70 6.73
C PRO A 50 -14.81 11.34 5.25
N ILE A 51 -13.57 11.13 4.79
CA ILE A 51 -13.27 10.77 3.40
C ILE A 51 -14.04 9.51 2.95
N TRP A 52 -14.31 8.57 3.86
CA TRP A 52 -15.03 7.34 3.55
C TRP A 52 -16.48 7.61 3.13
N GLN A 53 -17.13 8.58 3.78
CA GLN A 53 -18.48 9.00 3.40
C GLN A 53 -18.45 9.84 2.12
N GLN A 54 -17.42 10.67 1.93
CA GLN A 54 -17.24 11.44 0.70
C GLN A 54 -17.09 10.54 -0.53
N TYR A 55 -16.41 9.39 -0.43
CA TYR A 55 -16.36 8.41 -1.53
C TYR A 55 -17.75 7.86 -1.88
N LYS A 56 -18.59 7.60 -0.87
CA LYS A 56 -19.96 7.17 -1.11
C LYS A 56 -20.80 8.25 -1.77
N GLU A 57 -20.67 9.50 -1.33
CA GLU A 57 -21.43 10.63 -1.85
C GLU A 57 -21.02 10.98 -3.29
N TYR A 58 -19.72 11.10 -3.56
CA TYR A 58 -19.22 11.63 -4.83
C TYR A 58 -18.91 10.58 -5.89
N VAL A 59 -18.61 9.33 -5.50
CA VAL A 59 -18.31 8.25 -6.46
C VAL A 59 -19.46 7.26 -6.54
N GLY A 60 -20.03 6.87 -5.40
CA GLY A 60 -21.27 6.10 -5.34
C GLY A 60 -21.39 5.22 -4.10
N ALA A 61 -22.63 4.98 -3.68
CA ALA A 61 -22.99 4.27 -2.45
C ALA A 61 -22.46 2.82 -2.34
N PHE A 62 -21.98 2.24 -3.45
CA PHE A 62 -21.35 0.93 -3.48
C PHE A 62 -19.93 0.89 -2.87
N HIS A 63 -19.31 2.03 -2.61
CA HIS A 63 -18.04 2.07 -1.86
C HIS A 63 -18.25 1.61 -0.43
N TRP A 64 -17.27 0.91 0.14
CA TRP A 64 -17.32 0.52 1.55
C TRP A 64 -16.57 1.53 2.43
N THR A 65 -17.14 1.81 3.59
CA THR A 65 -16.38 2.39 4.70
C THR A 65 -15.57 1.30 5.41
N PRO A 66 -14.49 1.66 6.13
CA PRO A 66 -13.74 0.70 6.94
C PRO A 66 -14.60 -0.04 7.96
N TRP A 67 -15.56 0.67 8.58
CA TRP A 67 -16.50 0.10 9.53
C TRP A 67 -17.41 -0.96 8.89
N GLU A 68 -17.94 -0.71 7.69
CA GLU A 68 -18.81 -1.66 6.97
C GLU A 68 -18.06 -2.94 6.60
N VAL A 69 -16.94 -2.82 5.90
CA VAL A 69 -16.17 -3.99 5.46
C VAL A 69 -15.67 -4.82 6.64
N PHE A 70 -15.21 -4.15 7.70
CA PHE A 70 -14.69 -4.85 8.87
C PHE A 70 -15.81 -5.63 9.57
N ASN A 71 -16.93 -4.99 9.90
CA ASN A 71 -18.00 -5.66 10.66
C ASN A 71 -18.75 -6.71 9.84
N GLN A 72 -18.83 -6.55 8.51
CA GLN A 72 -19.39 -7.58 7.63
C GLN A 72 -18.56 -8.87 7.63
N HIS A 73 -17.23 -8.76 7.73
CA HIS A 73 -16.32 -9.91 7.63
C HIS A 73 -15.72 -10.36 8.97
N ARG A 74 -15.93 -9.62 10.07
CA ARG A 74 -15.46 -9.93 11.43
C ARG A 74 -16.57 -9.75 12.49
N PRO A 75 -17.75 -10.36 12.33
CA PRO A 75 -18.90 -10.10 13.21
C PRO A 75 -18.65 -10.47 14.68
N ALA A 76 -17.85 -11.51 14.96
CA ALA A 76 -17.52 -11.95 16.32
C ALA A 76 -16.54 -10.99 17.06
N ALA A 77 -15.98 -9.99 16.37
CA ALA A 77 -15.05 -9.02 16.91
C ALA A 77 -15.41 -7.61 16.43
N ALA A 78 -16.72 -7.28 16.49
CA ALA A 78 -17.21 -6.01 16.00
C ALA A 78 -16.48 -4.81 16.62
N ALA A 79 -16.27 -3.77 15.81
CA ALA A 79 -15.55 -2.57 16.19
C ALA A 79 -16.30 -1.32 15.72
N SER A 80 -16.20 -0.23 16.49
CA SER A 80 -16.65 1.09 16.04
C SER A 80 -15.67 1.66 14.99
N ALA A 81 -16.10 2.69 14.25
CA ALA A 81 -15.26 3.32 13.24
C ALA A 81 -13.98 3.93 13.85
N GLU A 82 -14.07 4.48 15.06
CA GLU A 82 -12.97 5.10 15.81
C GLU A 82 -11.94 4.09 16.29
N GLN A 83 -12.35 2.83 16.47
CA GLN A 83 -11.47 1.72 16.87
C GLN A 83 -10.69 1.14 15.68
N LEU A 84 -11.02 1.55 14.46
CA LEU A 84 -10.37 1.07 13.24
C LEU A 84 -9.32 2.06 12.74
N THR A 85 -8.24 1.53 12.18
CA THR A 85 -7.21 2.29 11.48
C THR A 85 -7.02 1.68 10.10
N VAL A 86 -7.13 2.50 9.06
CA VAL A 86 -6.77 2.11 7.69
C VAL A 86 -5.29 2.40 7.50
N ILE A 87 -4.53 1.37 7.15
CA ILE A 87 -3.11 1.46 6.82
C ILE A 87 -3.01 1.50 5.30
N SER A 88 -2.48 2.60 4.77
CA SER A 88 -2.22 2.75 3.33
C SER A 88 -0.72 2.76 3.10
N TRP A 89 -0.27 2.00 2.12
CA TRP A 89 1.13 1.95 1.71
C TRP A 89 1.23 2.00 0.20
N ILE A 90 2.17 2.80 -0.29
CA ILE A 90 2.39 3.05 -1.71
C ILE A 90 3.80 2.59 -2.05
N LEU A 91 3.93 1.86 -3.15
CA LEU A 91 5.20 1.45 -3.74
C LEU A 91 5.57 2.44 -4.87
N PRO A 92 6.47 3.40 -4.64
CA PRO A 92 6.74 4.44 -5.60
C PRO A 92 7.62 3.93 -6.73
N GLN A 93 7.25 4.26 -7.97
CA GLN A 93 8.06 3.94 -9.14
C GLN A 93 9.44 4.62 -9.04
N ARG A 94 10.50 3.84 -9.24
CA ARG A 94 11.87 4.35 -9.16
C ARG A 94 12.17 5.44 -10.17
N LYS A 95 13.00 6.39 -9.76
CA LYS A 95 13.40 7.54 -10.60
C LYS A 95 14.04 7.09 -11.93
N MET A 96 14.86 6.04 -11.94
CA MET A 96 15.49 5.58 -13.19
C MET A 96 14.45 5.02 -14.16
N VAL A 97 13.50 4.20 -13.69
CA VAL A 97 12.44 3.63 -14.54
C VAL A 97 11.56 4.74 -15.12
N ARG A 98 11.17 5.73 -14.31
CA ARG A 98 10.42 6.92 -14.80
C ARG A 98 11.20 7.69 -15.87
N LYS A 99 12.52 7.83 -15.71
CA LYS A 99 13.39 8.52 -16.68
C LYS A 99 13.54 7.72 -17.98
N ALA A 100 13.74 6.41 -17.89
CA ALA A 100 13.82 5.52 -19.04
C ALA A 100 12.50 5.56 -19.83
N ASN A 101 11.37 5.38 -19.15
CA ASN A 101 10.06 5.39 -19.79
C ASN A 101 9.71 6.74 -20.44
N ARG A 102 10.12 7.86 -19.82
CA ARG A 102 9.96 9.20 -20.40
C ARG A 102 10.72 9.36 -21.73
N ARG A 103 11.83 8.66 -21.94
CA ARG A 103 12.62 8.73 -23.18
C ARG A 103 12.05 7.83 -24.28
N ALA A 104 11.35 6.77 -23.90
CA ALA A 104 10.69 5.88 -24.84
C ALA A 104 9.54 6.60 -25.58
N ARG A 105 9.24 6.15 -26.80
CA ARG A 105 8.30 6.83 -27.71
C ARG A 105 7.26 5.90 -28.31
N LYS A 106 7.69 4.71 -28.75
CA LYS A 106 6.83 3.72 -29.40
C LYS A 106 6.27 2.69 -28.43
N PHE A 107 7.10 2.21 -27.52
CA PHE A 107 6.77 1.22 -26.50
C PHE A 107 7.25 1.70 -25.13
N PRO A 108 6.73 1.16 -24.02
CA PRO A 108 7.31 1.39 -22.70
C PRO A 108 8.79 1.00 -22.69
N ALA A 109 9.58 1.68 -21.85
CA ALA A 109 10.95 1.24 -21.60
C ALA A 109 10.96 -0.16 -20.97
N GLU A 110 12.02 -0.93 -21.19
CA GLU A 110 12.14 -2.29 -20.68
C GLU A 110 11.95 -2.34 -19.15
N GLU A 111 12.55 -1.40 -18.43
CA GLU A 111 12.45 -1.31 -16.97
C GLU A 111 11.01 -1.04 -16.52
N TRP A 112 10.24 -0.29 -17.31
CA TRP A 112 8.83 -0.03 -17.03
C TRP A 112 7.98 -1.28 -17.25
N ALA A 113 8.24 -2.01 -18.34
CA ALA A 113 7.57 -3.29 -18.60
C ALA A 113 7.91 -4.33 -17.52
N ARG A 114 9.16 -4.36 -17.05
CA ARG A 114 9.62 -5.24 -15.97
C ARG A 114 8.92 -4.96 -14.65
N VAL A 115 8.78 -3.70 -14.22
CA VAL A 115 8.02 -3.40 -12.99
C VAL A 115 6.59 -3.93 -13.04
N ARG A 116 5.93 -3.85 -14.20
CA ARG A 116 4.58 -4.40 -14.34
C ARG A 116 4.52 -5.93 -14.16
N ILE A 117 5.59 -6.65 -14.51
CA ILE A 117 5.63 -8.12 -14.52
C ILE A 117 6.22 -8.68 -13.23
N HIS A 118 7.25 -8.02 -12.68
CA HIS A 118 8.06 -8.51 -11.57
C HIS A 118 7.94 -7.70 -10.29
N GLY A 119 7.41 -6.47 -10.38
CA GLY A 119 7.13 -5.62 -9.22
C GLY A 119 5.85 -5.98 -8.50
#